data_AF-A0A9W4Q4G1-F1
#
_entry.id   AF-A0A9W4Q4G1-F1
#
_cell.length_a   1.000
_cell.length_b   1.000
_cell.length_c   1.000
_cell.angle_alpha   90.00
_cell.angle_beta   90.00
_cell.angle_gamma   90.00
#
_symmetry.space_group_name_H-M   'P 1'
#
loop_
_entity.id
_entity.type
_entity.pdbx_description
1 polymer ?
#
loop_
_entity_poly.entity_id
_entity_poly.type
_entity_poly.pdbx_seq_one_letter_code
_entity_poly.pdbx_strand_id
1 'polypeptide(L)'
;MSGRALLMLGACFTVWAVAFVLLYAMLSVGCRFGWESVEIVAGISLQRAQLVAIFLLHLAACVALTLGICEPKRSSFLRTTARWGAMAATGAIAFVFLPVFALSTCD
;
A
#
# COMPACT_ATOMS: atom_id res chain seq x y z
N MET A 1 -1.43 -27.66 -7.84
CA MET A 1 -1.80 -26.24 -8.04
C MET A 1 -1.15 -25.32 -6.99
N SER A 2 0.18 -25.41 -6.79
CA SER A 2 0.95 -24.61 -5.81
C SER A 2 1.47 -23.28 -6.37
N GLY A 3 1.75 -23.20 -7.68
CA GLY A 3 2.36 -22.03 -8.31
C GLY A 3 1.54 -20.73 -8.24
N ARG A 4 0.20 -20.81 -8.35
CA ARG A 4 -0.67 -19.63 -8.28
C ARG A 4 -0.66 -18.97 -6.89
N ALA A 5 -0.58 -19.76 -5.82
CA ALA A 5 -0.51 -19.23 -4.46
C ALA A 5 0.83 -18.54 -4.17
N LEU A 6 1.94 -19.11 -4.67
CA LEU A 6 3.27 -18.50 -4.59
C LEU A 6 3.35 -17.20 -5.40
N LEU A 7 2.77 -17.19 -6.61
CA LEU A 7 2.67 -15.98 -7.43
C LEU A 7 1.85 -14.88 -6.75
N MET A 8 0.71 -15.21 -6.15
CA MET A 8 -0.11 -14.23 -5.43
C MET A 8 0.58 -13.71 -4.16
N LEU A 9 1.31 -14.56 -3.44
CA LEU A 9 2.13 -14.13 -2.30
C LEU A 9 3.24 -13.17 -2.73
N GLY A 10 3.97 -13.52 -3.79
CA GLY A 10 4.99 -12.65 -4.38
C GLY A 10 4.39 -11.32 -4.83
N ALA A 11 3.24 -11.35 -5.50
CA ALA A 11 2.53 -10.15 -5.95
C ALA A 11 2.16 -9.22 -4.79
N CYS A 12 1.64 -9.73 -3.67
CA CYS A 12 1.35 -8.89 -2.50
C CYS A 12 2.59 -8.20 -1.94
N PHE A 13 3.71 -8.92 -1.81
CA PHE A 13 4.98 -8.34 -1.34
C PHE A 13 5.56 -7.32 -2.33
N THR A 14 5.45 -7.59 -3.64
CA THR A 14 5.88 -6.64 -4.67
C THR A 14 5.03 -5.37 -4.64
N VAL A 15 3.70 -5.49 -4.52
CA VAL A 15 2.80 -4.32 -4.38
C VAL A 15 3.17 -3.51 -3.14
N TRP A 16 3.44 -4.16 -2.00
CA TRP A 16 3.91 -3.49 -0.80
C TRP A 16 5.23 -2.72 -1.01
N ALA A 17 6.23 -3.38 -1.60
CA ALA A 17 7.53 -2.76 -1.87
C ALA A 17 7.43 -1.57 -2.83
N VAL A 18 6.63 -1.70 -3.89
CA VAL A 18 6.37 -0.62 -4.86
C VAL A 18 5.66 0.54 -4.18
N ALA A 19 4.66 0.28 -3.32
CA ALA A 19 3.98 1.32 -2.56
C ALA A 19 4.97 2.14 -1.71
N PHE A 20 5.86 1.44 -1.00
CA PHE A 20 6.87 2.05 -0.15
C PHE A 20 7.80 2.97 -0.94
N VAL A 21 8.36 2.46 -2.06
CA VAL A 21 9.26 3.23 -2.92
C VAL A 21 8.56 4.44 -3.53
N LEU A 22 7.34 4.27 -4.07
CA LEU A 22 6.59 5.36 -4.70
C LEU A 22 6.22 6.46 -3.72
N LEU A 23 5.74 6.09 -2.52
CA LEU A 23 5.35 7.06 -1.51
C LEU A 23 6.56 7.85 -1.00
N TYR A 24 7.68 7.16 -0.75
CA TYR A 24 8.91 7.83 -0.33
C TYR A 24 9.47 8.74 -1.43
N ALA A 25 9.52 8.27 -2.67
CA ALA A 25 10.00 9.07 -3.79
C ALA A 25 9.12 10.30 -4.03
N MET A 26 7.79 10.13 -4.06
CA MET A 26 6.88 11.24 -4.26
C MET A 26 6.85 12.21 -3.08
N LEU A 27 7.07 11.75 -1.85
CA LEU A 27 7.26 12.63 -0.70
C LEU A 27 8.43 13.59 -0.97
N SER A 28 9.60 13.06 -1.35
CA SER A 28 10.78 13.88 -1.66
C SER A 28 10.57 14.80 -2.87
N VAL A 29 9.90 14.32 -3.91
CA VAL A 29 9.55 15.13 -5.09
C VAL A 29 8.65 16.28 -4.69
N GLY A 30 7.54 16.03 -4.00
CA GLY A 30 6.62 17.09 -3.64
C GLY A 30 7.19 18.13 -2.68
N CYS A 31 8.11 17.74 -1.78
CA CYS A 31 8.84 18.73 -0.97
C CYS A 31 9.78 19.58 -1.82
N ARG A 32 10.47 19.00 -2.80
CA ARG A 32 11.36 19.76 -3.69
C ARG A 32 10.61 20.67 -4.66
N PHE A 33 9.43 20.26 -5.13
CA PHE A 33 8.60 21.03 -6.05
C PHE A 33 7.58 21.95 -5.34
N GLY A 34 7.54 21.94 -4.02
CA GLY A 34 6.66 22.81 -3.24
C GLY A 34 5.18 22.43 -3.33
N TRP A 35 4.83 21.17 -3.58
CA TRP A 35 3.44 20.71 -3.63
C TRP A 35 2.70 20.84 -2.30
N GLU A 36 3.42 21.08 -1.21
CA GLU A 36 2.84 21.41 0.09
C GLU A 36 2.13 22.78 0.09
N SER A 37 2.64 23.77 -0.66
CA SER A 37 2.05 25.11 -0.71
C SER A 37 0.89 25.25 -1.69
N VAL A 38 0.62 24.20 -2.47
CA VAL A 38 -0.50 24.15 -3.42
C VAL A 38 -1.69 23.51 -2.74
N GLU A 39 -2.64 24.31 -2.26
CA GLU A 39 -3.90 23.80 -1.72
C GLU A 39 -4.84 23.36 -2.83
N ILE A 40 -5.41 22.15 -2.72
CA ILE A 40 -6.46 21.70 -3.64
C ILE A 40 -7.85 22.00 -3.07
N VAL A 41 -8.12 21.60 -1.82
CA VAL A 41 -9.44 21.74 -1.20
C VAL A 41 -9.36 21.72 0.32
N ALA A 42 -10.11 22.59 0.99
CA ALA A 42 -10.35 22.58 2.44
C ALA A 42 -9.09 22.41 3.33
N GLY A 43 -7.97 23.05 2.97
CA GLY A 43 -6.71 22.94 3.72
C GLY A 43 -5.92 21.65 3.48
N ILE A 44 -6.26 20.88 2.43
CA ILE A 44 -5.49 19.72 1.97
C ILE A 44 -4.54 20.17 0.84
N SER A 45 -3.25 20.03 1.09
CA SER A 45 -2.20 20.26 0.10
C SER A 45 -2.21 19.20 -1.00
N LEU A 46 -1.71 19.58 -2.18
CA LEU A 46 -1.55 18.68 -3.32
C LEU A 46 -0.70 17.47 -2.96
N GLN A 47 0.32 17.70 -2.14
CA GLN A 47 1.18 16.67 -1.57
C GLN A 47 0.39 15.62 -0.79
N ARG A 48 -0.45 16.04 0.17
CA ARG A 48 -1.27 15.11 0.96
C ARG A 48 -2.26 14.35 0.08
N ALA A 49 -2.96 15.04 -0.81
CA ALA A 49 -3.94 14.40 -1.68
C ALA A 49 -3.30 13.30 -2.54
N GLN A 50 -2.13 13.57 -3.11
CA GLN A 50 -1.40 12.64 -3.96
C GLN A 50 -0.83 11.45 -3.17
N LEU A 51 -0.30 11.66 -1.96
CA LEU A 51 0.14 10.57 -1.09
C LEU A 51 -1.03 9.67 -0.66
N VAL A 52 -2.16 10.27 -0.29
CA VAL A 52 -3.38 9.52 0.06
C VAL A 52 -3.90 8.72 -1.14
N ALA A 53 -3.88 9.28 -2.34
CA ALA A 53 -4.30 8.57 -3.55
C ALA A 53 -3.42 7.34 -3.82
N ILE A 54 -2.08 7.47 -3.73
CA ILE A 54 -1.16 6.35 -3.90
C ILE A 54 -1.39 5.29 -2.82
N PHE A 55 -1.56 5.71 -1.56
CA PHE A 55 -1.86 4.81 -0.45
C PHE A 55 -3.14 4.01 -0.69
N LEU A 56 -4.25 4.67 -1.03
CA LEU A 56 -5.54 4.02 -1.25
C LEU A 56 -5.49 3.05 -2.43
N LEU A 57 -4.81 3.41 -3.52
CA LEU A 57 -4.63 2.52 -4.67
C LEU A 57 -3.89 1.24 -4.30
N HIS A 58 -2.79 1.34 -3.54
CA HIS A 58 -2.02 0.17 -3.13
C HIS A 58 -2.74 -0.67 -2.07
N LEU A 59 -3.45 -0.02 -1.14
CA LEU A 59 -4.30 -0.71 -0.17
C LEU A 59 -5.41 -1.50 -0.87
N ALA A 60 -6.10 -0.88 -1.84
CA ALA A 60 -7.13 -1.55 -2.63
C ALA A 60 -6.56 -2.73 -3.42
N ALA A 61 -5.39 -2.58 -4.05
CA ALA A 61 -4.72 -3.66 -4.76
C ALA A 61 -4.37 -4.84 -3.83
N CYS A 62 -3.80 -4.58 -2.64
CA CYS A 62 -3.49 -5.62 -1.66
C CYS A 62 -4.74 -6.30 -1.10
N VAL A 63 -5.81 -5.55 -0.83
CA VAL A 63 -7.09 -6.12 -0.37
C VAL A 63 -7.68 -7.02 -1.47
N ALA A 64 -7.73 -6.56 -2.72
CA ALA A 64 -8.23 -7.35 -3.85
C ALA A 64 -7.44 -8.66 -4.04
N LEU A 65 -6.11 -8.59 -3.96
CA LEU A 65 -5.24 -9.76 -4.01
C LEU A 65 -5.50 -10.72 -2.85
N THR A 66 -5.66 -10.20 -1.63
CA THR A 66 -5.94 -10.98 -0.42
C THR A 66 -7.29 -11.71 -0.52
N LEU A 67 -8.34 -11.01 -0.99
CA LEU A 67 -9.67 -11.60 -1.21
C LEU A 67 -9.61 -12.74 -2.25
N GLY A 68 -8.82 -12.58 -3.31
CA GLY A 68 -8.59 -13.64 -4.29
C GLY A 68 -7.89 -14.89 -3.73
N ILE A 69 -7.05 -14.75 -2.70
CA ILE A 69 -6.42 -15.87 -1.99
C ILE A 69 -7.42 -16.52 -1.00
N CYS A 70 -8.43 -15.79 -0.52
CA CYS A 70 -9.36 -16.25 0.50
C CYS A 70 -10.50 -17.16 0.01
N GLU A 71 -10.72 -17.36 -1.30
CA GLU A 71 -11.79 -18.21 -1.82
C GLU A 71 -11.83 -19.63 -1.19
N PRO A 72 -13.01 -20.21 -0.92
CA PRO A 72 -13.15 -21.51 -0.24
C PRO A 72 -12.83 -22.68 -1.18
N LYS A 73 -11.55 -23.02 -1.31
CA LYS A 73 -11.06 -24.28 -1.91
C LYS A 73 -10.16 -25.00 -0.91
N ARG A 74 -10.17 -26.35 -0.96
CA ARG A 74 -9.49 -27.29 -0.05
C ARG A 74 -8.15 -26.74 0.49
N SER A 75 -8.01 -26.68 1.82
CA SER A 75 -6.88 -26.02 2.49
C SER A 75 -5.57 -26.79 2.26
N SER A 76 -4.52 -26.05 1.94
CA SER A 76 -3.14 -26.52 1.83
C SER A 76 -2.28 -25.61 2.70
N PHE A 77 -1.22 -26.16 3.31
CA PHE A 77 -0.28 -25.41 4.15
C PHE A 77 0.16 -24.09 3.50
N LEU A 78 0.53 -24.13 2.21
CA LEU A 78 0.94 -22.98 1.40
C LEU A 78 -0.13 -21.87 1.33
N ARG A 79 -1.41 -22.23 1.38
CA ARG A 79 -2.52 -21.27 1.30
C ARG A 79 -2.77 -20.58 2.64
N THR A 80 -2.53 -21.29 3.74
CA THR A 80 -2.54 -20.70 5.08
C THR A 80 -1.39 -19.72 5.25
N THR A 81 -0.17 -20.08 4.86
CA THR A 81 0.98 -19.15 4.89
C THR A 81 0.76 -17.96 3.97
N ALA A 82 0.20 -18.17 2.77
CA ALA A 82 -0.12 -17.08 1.86
C ALA A 82 -1.17 -16.10 2.42
N ARG A 83 -2.19 -16.61 3.12
CA ARG A 83 -3.20 -15.78 3.80
C ARG A 83 -2.60 -14.95 4.93
N TRP A 84 -1.79 -15.55 5.79
CA TRP A 84 -1.10 -14.82 6.86
C TRP A 84 -0.13 -13.78 6.30
N GLY A 85 0.63 -14.12 5.26
CA GLY A 85 1.51 -13.18 4.56
C GLY A 85 0.75 -12.01 3.94
N ALA A 86 -0.40 -12.26 3.31
CA ALA A 86 -1.24 -11.22 2.73
C ALA A 86 -1.87 -10.31 3.81
N MET A 87 -2.29 -10.88 4.95
CA MET A 87 -2.75 -10.08 6.10
C MET A 87 -1.63 -9.25 6.70
N ALA A 88 -0.43 -9.81 6.87
CA ALA A 88 0.74 -9.10 7.36
C ALA A 88 1.15 -7.96 6.42
N ALA A 89 1.15 -8.19 5.10
CA ALA A 89 1.43 -7.15 4.11
C ALA A 89 0.39 -6.02 4.17
N THR A 90 -0.90 -6.36 4.27
CA THR A 90 -1.96 -5.35 4.40
C THR A 90 -1.84 -4.57 5.70
N GLY A 91 -1.53 -5.25 6.81
CA GLY A 91 -1.25 -4.61 8.10
C GLY A 91 -0.03 -3.70 8.05
N ALA A 92 1.02 -4.10 7.34
CA ALA A 92 2.22 -3.30 7.14
C ALA A 92 1.93 -2.04 6.30
N ILE A 93 1.11 -2.13 5.24
CA ILE A 93 0.62 -0.95 4.50
C ILE A 93 -0.11 -0.01 5.47
N ALA A 94 -1.08 -0.52 6.23
CA ALA A 94 -1.85 0.31 7.14
C ALA A 94 -0.96 1.00 8.19
N PHE A 95 0.00 0.27 8.78
CA PHE A 95 0.88 0.79 9.82
C PHE A 95 1.92 1.78 9.29
N VAL A 96 2.58 1.48 8.16
CA VAL A 96 3.65 2.31 7.59
C VAL A 96 3.11 3.63 7.05
N PHE A 97 1.84 3.66 6.62
CA PHE A 97 1.26 4.84 5.97
C PHE A 97 0.26 5.62 6.85
N LEU A 98 -0.06 5.12 8.04
CA LEU A 98 -0.77 5.91 9.06
C LEU A 98 -0.12 7.29 9.35
N PRO A 99 1.22 7.41 9.42
CA PRO A 99 1.91 8.67 9.65
C PRO A 99 1.68 9.73 8.56
N VAL A 100 1.28 9.34 7.34
CA VAL A 100 0.97 10.28 6.21
C VAL A 100 -0.14 11.26 6.59
N PHE A 101 -1.04 10.87 7.50
CA PHE A 101 -2.14 11.73 7.95
C PHE A 101 -1.74 12.68 9.09
N ALA A 102 -0.66 12.39 9.82
CA ALA A 102 -0.32 13.07 11.07
C ALA A 102 0.96 13.92 10.98
N LEU A 103 1.94 13.53 10.17
CA LEU A 103 3.19 14.28 10.04
C LEU A 103 3.06 15.45 9.07
N SER A 104 3.72 16.55 9.43
CA SER A 104 4.18 17.57 8.49
C SER A 104 5.10 16.90 7.47
N THR A 105 4.72 17.03 6.20
CA THR A 105 5.32 16.30 5.08
C THR A 105 6.68 16.88 4.68
N CYS A 106 6.95 18.15 4.99
CA CYS A 106 8.16 18.86 4.63
C CYS A 106 8.55 19.83 5.77
N ASP A 107 9.35 19.35 6.72
CA ASP A 107 10.07 20.18 7.70
C ASP A 107 11.59 20.01 7.52
#